data_AF-A0A9W8MYV8-F1
#
_entry.id   AF-A0A9W8MYV8-F1
#
_cell.length_a   1.000
_cell.length_b   1.000
_cell.length_c   1.000
_cell.angle_alpha   90.00
_cell.angle_beta   90.00
_cell.angle_gamma   90.00
#
_symmetry.space_group_name_H-M   'P 1'
#
loop_
_entity.id
_entity.type
_entity.pdbx_description
1 polymer ?
#
loop_
_entity_poly.entity_id
_entity_poly.type
_entity_poly.pdbx_seq_one_letter_code
_entity_poly.pdbx_strand_id
1 'polypeptide(L)'
;MVVPSPLTHDQLFAQLETQYHHKFVPASALFWTQHGQHAMRLEVPSLMREFKDKMTVGRDPEGYLFYNHVEDLDLERGTRYIMFPNTYRTKQDHAVVVQFFHNDPSKCYAQFIAKDENLTVDYCIDNGNVGEWTQLVQGCSHAKIRKYSDENTVTLTAAPIGKKATFQLNNDQNIPETWGELIFKHISDLNTPGGTKGFVDFTPDRVLFYPKQMNPEFTAIFIPSEAIEKPAALGTASVETQTVEWSNI
;
A
#
# COMPACT_ATOMS: atom_id res chain seq x y z
N MET A 1 -19.45 -29.69 -20.95
CA MET A 1 -18.77 -29.32 -19.68
C MET A 1 -18.96 -27.81 -19.54
N VAL A 2 -19.76 -27.35 -18.58
CA VAL A 2 -19.98 -25.91 -18.37
C VAL A 2 -18.78 -25.40 -17.58
N VAL A 3 -17.94 -24.57 -18.19
CA VAL A 3 -16.89 -23.86 -17.46
C VAL A 3 -17.61 -22.85 -16.55
N PRO A 4 -17.41 -22.90 -15.22
CA PRO A 4 -18.02 -21.92 -14.32
C PRO A 4 -17.65 -20.52 -14.79
N SER A 5 -18.61 -19.60 -14.72
CA SER A 5 -18.30 -18.20 -15.00
C SER A 5 -17.29 -17.69 -13.96
N PRO A 6 -16.28 -16.91 -14.36
CA PRO A 6 -15.39 -16.27 -13.41
C PRO A 6 -16.21 -15.37 -12.47
N LEU A 7 -15.92 -15.45 -11.17
CA LEU A 7 -16.59 -14.71 -10.10
C LEU A 7 -16.17 -13.25 -10.15
N THR A 8 -17.10 -12.30 -9.94
CA THR A 8 -16.73 -10.88 -9.75
C THR A 8 -15.85 -10.68 -8.51
N HIS A 9 -15.20 -9.53 -8.37
CA HIS A 9 -14.47 -9.18 -7.14
C HIS A 9 -15.32 -9.40 -5.89
N ASP A 10 -16.57 -8.91 -5.87
CA ASP A 10 -17.44 -9.00 -4.69
C ASP A 10 -17.90 -10.44 -4.41
N GLN A 11 -18.13 -11.24 -5.45
CA GLN A 11 -18.43 -12.65 -5.31
C GLN A 11 -17.23 -13.44 -4.78
N LEU A 12 -16.03 -13.14 -5.26
CA LEU A 12 -14.79 -13.72 -4.74
C LEU A 12 -14.59 -13.32 -3.28
N PHE A 13 -14.76 -12.04 -2.95
CA PHE A 13 -14.67 -11.55 -1.57
C PHE A 13 -15.59 -12.34 -0.65
N ALA A 14 -16.88 -12.47 -0.98
CA ALA A 14 -17.84 -13.21 -0.17
C ALA A 14 -17.50 -14.71 -0.04
N GLN A 15 -16.95 -15.32 -1.10
CA GLN A 15 -16.46 -16.69 -1.05
C GLN A 15 -15.28 -16.83 -0.09
N LEU A 16 -14.28 -15.95 -0.20
CA LEU A 16 -13.10 -15.97 0.67
C LEU A 16 -13.45 -15.66 2.11
N GLU A 17 -14.40 -14.76 2.34
CA GLU A 17 -14.94 -14.46 3.66
C GLU A 17 -15.51 -15.73 4.32
N THR A 18 -16.24 -16.54 3.57
CA THR A 18 -16.75 -17.83 4.05
C THR A 18 -15.61 -18.83 4.27
N GLN A 19 -14.67 -18.92 3.32
CA GLN A 19 -13.55 -19.87 3.36
C GLN A 19 -12.59 -19.64 4.54
N TYR A 20 -12.33 -18.37 4.88
CA TYR A 20 -11.42 -17.97 5.96
C TYR A 20 -12.17 -17.55 7.24
N HIS A 21 -13.43 -17.96 7.39
CA HIS A 21 -14.22 -17.72 8.61
C HIS A 21 -14.26 -16.25 9.06
N HIS A 22 -14.49 -15.33 8.12
CA HIS A 22 -14.51 -13.88 8.34
C HIS A 22 -13.19 -13.27 8.85
N LYS A 23 -12.07 -13.97 8.70
CA LYS A 23 -10.75 -13.44 9.03
C LYS A 23 -10.12 -12.78 7.81
N PHE A 24 -10.27 -11.48 7.74
CA PHE A 24 -9.58 -10.64 6.77
C PHE A 24 -9.23 -9.29 7.37
N VAL A 25 -8.21 -8.64 6.79
CA VAL A 25 -7.77 -7.30 7.19
C VAL A 25 -7.42 -6.47 5.95
N PRO A 26 -7.56 -5.13 6.01
CA PRO A 26 -7.05 -4.25 4.97
C PRO A 26 -5.55 -4.45 4.75
N ALA A 27 -5.14 -4.46 3.48
CA ALA A 27 -3.75 -4.59 3.08
C ALA A 27 -3.51 -3.84 1.76
N SER A 28 -2.26 -3.48 1.50
CA SER A 28 -1.86 -2.75 0.29
C SER A 28 -0.72 -3.47 -0.41
N ALA A 29 -0.88 -3.78 -1.69
CA ALA A 29 0.07 -4.58 -2.44
C ALA A 29 0.72 -3.79 -3.57
N LEU A 30 2.04 -3.81 -3.62
CA LEU A 30 2.85 -3.25 -4.69
C LEU A 30 3.20 -4.34 -5.69
N PHE A 31 2.87 -4.13 -6.96
CA PHE A 31 3.24 -5.05 -8.04
C PHE A 31 4.24 -4.39 -8.99
N TRP A 32 5.25 -5.14 -9.41
CA TRP A 32 6.28 -4.65 -10.30
C TRP A 32 6.74 -5.68 -11.33
N THR A 33 7.08 -5.19 -12.52
CA THR A 33 7.67 -5.97 -13.60
C THR A 33 8.79 -5.18 -14.29
N GLN A 34 9.96 -5.79 -14.46
CA GLN A 34 11.05 -5.24 -15.27
C GLN A 34 11.82 -6.35 -15.96
N HIS A 35 12.02 -6.25 -17.27
CA HIS A 35 12.75 -7.25 -18.07
C HIS A 35 12.26 -8.70 -17.86
N GLY A 36 10.94 -8.87 -17.62
CA GLY A 36 10.34 -10.18 -17.35
C GLY A 36 10.60 -10.73 -15.94
N GLN A 37 11.14 -9.92 -15.03
CA GLN A 37 11.19 -10.24 -13.60
C GLN A 37 10.02 -9.58 -12.90
N HIS A 38 9.30 -10.38 -12.10
CA HIS A 38 8.21 -9.92 -11.27
C HIS A 38 8.68 -9.77 -9.82
N ALA A 39 8.12 -8.79 -9.13
CA ALA A 39 8.34 -8.53 -7.71
C ALA A 39 7.02 -8.08 -7.07
N MET A 40 6.89 -8.33 -5.77
CA MET A 40 5.72 -7.94 -5.02
C MET A 40 6.09 -7.53 -3.60
N ARG A 41 5.44 -6.49 -3.09
CA ARG A 41 5.39 -6.20 -1.65
C ARG A 41 3.94 -6.15 -1.21
N LEU A 42 3.63 -6.67 -0.03
CA LEU A 42 2.29 -6.56 0.56
C LEU A 42 2.43 -6.09 1.99
N GLU A 43 1.79 -4.99 2.35
CA GLU A 43 1.79 -4.43 3.69
C GLU A 43 0.45 -4.72 4.38
N VAL A 44 0.52 -5.17 5.63
CA VAL A 44 -0.65 -5.51 6.45
C VAL A 44 -0.52 -4.79 7.80
N PRO A 45 -0.85 -3.48 7.86
CA PRO A 45 -0.65 -2.64 9.04
C PRO A 45 -1.24 -3.19 10.34
N SER A 46 -2.47 -3.70 10.29
CA SER A 46 -3.19 -4.21 11.46
C SER A 46 -2.54 -5.45 12.08
N LEU A 47 -1.75 -6.19 11.32
CA LEU A 47 -1.01 -7.36 11.79
C LEU A 47 0.47 -7.06 12.05
N MET A 48 0.94 -5.84 11.73
CA MET A 48 2.35 -5.48 11.77
C MET A 48 3.22 -6.45 10.95
N ARG A 49 2.72 -6.82 9.76
CA ARG A 49 3.39 -7.75 8.83
C ARG A 49 3.56 -7.11 7.45
N GLU A 50 4.67 -7.43 6.81
CA GLU A 50 4.88 -7.16 5.39
C GLU A 50 5.46 -8.38 4.69
N PHE A 51 4.94 -8.70 3.50
CA PHE A 51 5.54 -9.66 2.59
C PHE A 51 6.42 -8.92 1.57
N LYS A 52 7.59 -9.45 1.28
CA LYS A 52 8.50 -8.91 0.26
C LYS A 52 9.05 -10.04 -0.63
N ASP A 53 8.90 -9.87 -1.94
CA ASP A 53 9.67 -10.61 -2.95
C ASP A 53 10.39 -9.60 -3.85
N LYS A 54 11.73 -9.71 -3.87
CA LYS A 54 12.67 -8.80 -4.53
C LYS A 54 12.44 -7.33 -4.12
N MET A 55 13.38 -6.45 -4.47
CA MET A 55 13.20 -5.02 -4.21
C MET A 55 12.43 -4.40 -5.35
N THR A 56 11.37 -3.62 -5.07
CA THR A 56 11.01 -2.45 -5.88
C THR A 56 9.83 -1.63 -5.33
N VAL A 57 9.76 -0.41 -5.87
CA VAL A 57 8.74 0.64 -5.68
C VAL A 57 7.73 0.56 -6.85
N GLY A 58 6.45 0.84 -6.62
CA GLY A 58 5.36 0.66 -7.56
C GLY A 58 4.04 1.23 -7.03
N ARG A 59 2.92 0.98 -7.75
CA ARG A 59 1.58 1.45 -7.37
C ARG A 59 0.83 0.36 -6.61
N ASP A 60 0.15 0.77 -5.54
CA ASP A 60 -0.55 -0.15 -4.66
C ASP A 60 -2.05 -0.15 -4.92
N PRO A 61 -2.66 -1.21 -5.47
CA PRO A 61 -4.06 -1.48 -5.21
C PRO A 61 -4.26 -1.80 -3.71
N GLU A 62 -5.22 -1.09 -3.13
CA GLU A 62 -5.73 -1.37 -1.79
C GLU A 62 -6.70 -2.56 -1.87
N GLY A 63 -6.59 -3.45 -0.89
CA GLY A 63 -7.37 -4.68 -0.86
C GLY A 63 -7.45 -5.30 0.52
N TYR A 64 -7.66 -6.61 0.54
CA TYR A 64 -7.85 -7.37 1.75
C TYR A 64 -7.04 -8.65 1.73
N LEU A 65 -6.34 -8.91 2.84
CA LEU A 65 -5.68 -10.19 3.10
C LEU A 65 -6.61 -11.06 3.95
N PHE A 66 -6.99 -12.21 3.40
CA PHE A 66 -7.68 -13.30 4.06
C PHE A 66 -6.67 -14.32 4.57
N TYR A 67 -6.83 -14.81 5.79
CA TYR A 67 -5.87 -15.72 6.42
C TYR A 67 -6.54 -16.53 7.54
N ASN A 68 -6.02 -17.72 7.87
CA ASN A 68 -6.56 -18.54 8.94
C ASN A 68 -5.96 -18.23 10.31
N HIS A 69 -4.62 -18.15 10.37
CA HIS A 69 -3.85 -17.89 11.59
C HIS A 69 -2.78 -16.83 11.30
N VAL A 70 -2.57 -15.89 12.22
CA VAL A 70 -1.54 -14.84 12.02
C VAL A 70 -0.14 -15.45 12.05
N GLU A 71 0.02 -16.56 12.78
CA GLU A 71 1.24 -17.35 12.89
C GLU A 71 1.65 -17.99 11.55
N ASP A 72 0.70 -18.16 10.61
CA ASP A 72 1.02 -18.61 9.25
C ASP A 72 1.84 -17.54 8.48
N LEU A 73 1.79 -16.27 8.94
CA LEU A 73 2.56 -15.15 8.42
C LEU A 73 3.93 -14.99 9.13
N ASP A 74 4.23 -15.81 10.15
CA ASP A 74 5.42 -15.64 11.01
C ASP A 74 6.63 -16.48 10.55
N LEU A 75 6.65 -16.87 9.29
CA LEU A 75 7.72 -17.70 8.75
C LEU A 75 8.85 -16.82 8.23
N GLU A 76 9.95 -16.75 9.00
CA GLU A 76 11.29 -16.34 8.52
C GLU A 76 11.87 -17.35 7.51
N ARG A 77 11.03 -17.84 6.59
CA ARG A 77 11.33 -18.86 5.59
C ARG A 77 10.64 -18.45 4.29
N GLY A 78 11.25 -18.83 3.17
CA GLY A 78 10.68 -18.59 1.84
C GLY A 78 9.22 -19.04 1.75
N THR A 79 8.34 -18.08 1.58
CA THR A 79 6.92 -18.27 1.31
C THR A 79 6.71 -18.26 -0.19
N ARG A 80 6.05 -19.30 -0.69
CA ARG A 80 5.69 -19.37 -2.11
C ARG A 80 4.42 -18.57 -2.34
N TYR A 81 4.36 -17.88 -3.46
CA TYR A 81 3.13 -17.24 -3.89
C TYR A 81 2.88 -17.42 -5.39
N ILE A 82 1.60 -17.36 -5.73
CA ILE A 82 1.11 -17.34 -7.11
C ILE A 82 0.22 -16.12 -7.23
N MET A 83 0.35 -15.41 -8.34
CA MET A 83 -0.45 -14.23 -8.63
C MET A 83 -1.15 -14.38 -9.98
N PHE A 84 -2.45 -14.10 -10.01
CA PHE A 84 -3.25 -14.17 -11.22
C PHE A 84 -4.46 -13.22 -11.16
N PRO A 85 -4.97 -12.78 -12.31
CA PRO A 85 -6.25 -12.10 -12.38
C PRO A 85 -7.41 -13.10 -12.22
N ASN A 86 -8.43 -12.76 -11.46
CA ASN A 86 -9.59 -13.65 -11.26
C ASN A 86 -10.72 -13.45 -12.29
N THR A 87 -10.69 -12.36 -13.05
CA THR A 87 -11.86 -11.82 -13.75
C THR A 87 -11.49 -11.21 -15.09
N TYR A 88 -12.22 -11.55 -16.14
CA TYR A 88 -11.99 -11.02 -17.49
C TYR A 88 -13.24 -10.39 -18.13
N ARG A 89 -14.31 -10.14 -17.36
CA ARG A 89 -15.58 -9.66 -17.96
C ARG A 89 -15.54 -8.16 -18.29
N THR A 90 -15.01 -7.34 -17.40
CA THR A 90 -14.83 -5.90 -17.59
C THR A 90 -13.59 -5.42 -16.83
N LYS A 91 -13.04 -4.26 -17.18
CA LYS A 91 -11.95 -3.63 -16.41
C LYS A 91 -12.37 -3.30 -14.98
N GLN A 92 -13.63 -2.91 -14.80
CA GLN A 92 -14.19 -2.51 -13.50
C GLN A 92 -14.36 -3.70 -12.55
N ASP A 93 -14.56 -4.89 -13.09
CA ASP A 93 -14.64 -6.12 -12.31
C ASP A 93 -13.27 -6.78 -12.12
N HIS A 94 -12.19 -6.18 -12.66
CA HIS A 94 -10.87 -6.78 -12.64
C HIS A 94 -10.31 -6.85 -11.22
N ALA A 95 -9.88 -8.04 -10.79
CA ALA A 95 -9.29 -8.26 -9.49
C ALA A 95 -7.99 -9.03 -9.60
N VAL A 96 -6.99 -8.56 -8.86
CA VAL A 96 -5.79 -9.35 -8.55
C VAL A 96 -6.12 -10.33 -7.43
N VAL A 97 -5.61 -11.55 -7.58
CA VAL A 97 -5.55 -12.54 -6.50
C VAL A 97 -4.11 -12.96 -6.32
N VAL A 98 -3.64 -12.92 -5.08
CA VAL A 98 -2.37 -13.50 -4.67
C VAL A 98 -2.66 -14.60 -3.67
N GLN A 99 -2.14 -15.78 -3.93
CA GLN A 99 -2.28 -16.94 -3.05
C GLN A 99 -0.93 -17.26 -2.43
N PHE A 100 -0.91 -17.43 -1.10
CA PHE A 100 0.30 -17.74 -0.34
C PHE A 100 0.28 -19.19 0.13
N PHE A 101 1.43 -19.83 0.02
CA PHE A 101 1.63 -21.24 0.32
C PHE A 101 2.89 -21.44 1.15
N HIS A 102 2.83 -22.42 2.04
CA HIS A 102 4.03 -22.97 2.65
C HIS A 102 4.74 -23.89 1.64
N ASN A 103 5.25 -25.04 2.10
CA ASN A 103 5.90 -26.01 1.23
C ASN A 103 4.91 -26.78 0.33
N ASP A 104 3.65 -26.92 0.76
CA ASP A 104 2.61 -27.65 0.03
C ASP A 104 1.81 -26.70 -0.87
N PRO A 105 1.98 -26.76 -2.21
CA PRO A 105 1.28 -25.86 -3.14
C PRO A 105 -0.22 -26.16 -3.24
N SER A 106 -0.72 -27.25 -2.66
CA SER A 106 -2.15 -27.55 -2.62
C SER A 106 -2.88 -26.89 -1.45
N LYS A 107 -2.14 -26.30 -0.50
CA LYS A 107 -2.69 -25.73 0.73
C LYS A 107 -2.36 -24.25 0.82
N CYS A 108 -3.26 -23.45 0.25
CA CYS A 108 -3.25 -22.01 0.40
C CYS A 108 -3.59 -21.64 1.85
N TYR A 109 -2.72 -20.88 2.53
CA TYR A 109 -2.94 -20.47 3.92
C TYR A 109 -3.45 -19.03 4.04
N ALA A 110 -3.18 -18.20 3.03
CA ALA A 110 -3.64 -16.82 2.96
C ALA A 110 -3.85 -16.39 1.50
N GLN A 111 -4.80 -15.48 1.29
CA GLN A 111 -5.10 -14.91 -0.01
C GLN A 111 -5.28 -13.40 0.08
N PHE A 112 -4.56 -12.65 -0.74
CA PHE A 112 -4.81 -11.24 -0.94
C PHE A 112 -5.67 -11.04 -2.19
N ILE A 113 -6.68 -10.18 -2.09
CA ILE A 113 -7.45 -9.72 -3.24
C ILE A 113 -7.56 -8.20 -3.24
N ALA A 114 -7.51 -7.61 -4.43
CA ALA A 114 -7.77 -6.20 -4.63
C ALA A 114 -8.37 -5.94 -6.01
N LYS A 115 -9.06 -4.81 -6.17
CA LYS A 115 -9.46 -4.34 -7.49
C LYS A 115 -8.22 -3.89 -8.27
N ASP A 116 -8.15 -4.28 -9.53
CA ASP A 116 -7.05 -3.97 -10.44
C ASP A 116 -7.59 -3.38 -11.75
N GLU A 117 -8.29 -2.25 -11.65
CA GLU A 117 -8.91 -1.56 -12.78
C GLU A 117 -7.90 -1.13 -13.87
N ASN A 118 -6.63 -1.02 -13.47
CA ASN A 118 -5.51 -0.68 -14.33
C ASN A 118 -4.87 -1.88 -15.05
N LEU A 119 -5.34 -3.12 -14.78
CA LEU A 119 -4.79 -4.36 -15.34
C LEU A 119 -3.30 -4.52 -15.05
N THR A 120 -2.86 -4.10 -13.87
CA THR A 120 -1.46 -4.14 -13.42
C THR A 120 -0.93 -5.57 -13.40
N VAL A 121 -1.78 -6.53 -13.05
CA VAL A 121 -1.39 -7.94 -12.87
C VAL A 121 -1.37 -8.75 -14.15
N ASP A 122 -2.04 -8.32 -15.21
CA ASP A 122 -2.01 -9.00 -16.52
C ASP A 122 -0.59 -9.13 -17.07
N TYR A 123 0.30 -8.22 -16.69
CA TYR A 123 1.72 -8.21 -17.07
C TYR A 123 2.66 -8.82 -16.03
N CYS A 124 2.10 -9.34 -14.93
CA CYS A 124 2.85 -9.86 -13.79
C CYS A 124 2.44 -11.28 -13.37
N ILE A 125 1.60 -11.96 -14.16
CA ILE A 125 1.15 -13.33 -13.88
C ILE A 125 2.37 -14.24 -13.77
N ASP A 126 2.53 -14.86 -12.61
CA ASP A 126 3.66 -15.74 -12.36
C ASP A 126 3.29 -16.85 -11.38
N ASN A 127 3.83 -18.04 -11.66
CA ASN A 127 3.55 -19.27 -10.94
C ASN A 127 4.80 -19.69 -10.15
N GLY A 128 4.79 -19.39 -8.85
CA GLY A 128 5.76 -19.98 -7.92
C GLY A 128 6.96 -19.10 -7.57
N ASN A 129 6.74 -17.80 -7.45
CA ASN A 129 7.71 -16.90 -6.84
C ASN A 129 7.86 -17.18 -5.34
N VAL A 130 8.97 -16.72 -4.77
CA VAL A 130 9.31 -16.91 -3.36
C VAL A 130 9.65 -15.55 -2.76
N GLY A 131 8.93 -15.17 -1.72
CA GLY A 131 9.26 -14.02 -0.88
C GLY A 131 9.27 -14.39 0.58
N GLU A 132 9.28 -13.39 1.44
CA GLU A 132 9.32 -13.57 2.89
C GLU A 132 8.35 -12.63 3.59
N TRP A 133 7.68 -13.16 4.62
CA TRP A 133 6.98 -12.33 5.57
C TRP A 133 7.96 -11.86 6.63
N THR A 134 7.87 -10.58 6.97
CA THR A 134 8.68 -9.94 8.00
C THR A 134 7.80 -9.02 8.83
N GLN A 135 8.32 -8.59 9.98
CA GLN A 135 7.64 -7.57 10.77
C GLN A 135 7.61 -6.25 9.99
N LEU A 136 6.41 -5.71 9.80
CA LEU A 136 6.24 -4.34 9.30
C LEU A 136 6.62 -3.38 10.42
N VAL A 137 7.79 -2.77 10.28
CA VAL A 137 8.23 -1.69 11.16
C VAL A 137 7.84 -0.38 10.50
N GLN A 138 6.75 0.21 10.97
CA GLN A 138 6.32 1.54 10.57
C GLN A 138 5.96 2.37 11.80
N GLY A 139 6.43 3.61 11.83
CA GLY A 139 5.91 4.66 12.68
C GLY A 139 5.04 5.59 11.87
N CYS A 140 4.01 6.16 12.51
CA CYS A 140 3.20 7.21 11.93
C CYS A 140 3.28 8.49 12.78
N SER A 141 3.12 9.64 12.14
CA SER A 141 2.97 10.94 12.80
C SER A 141 2.25 11.90 11.87
N HIS A 142 1.56 12.89 12.42
CA HIS A 142 1.22 14.07 11.63
C HIS A 142 2.48 14.85 11.28
N ALA A 143 2.55 15.34 10.05
CA ALA A 143 3.65 16.16 9.57
C ALA A 143 3.17 17.27 8.64
N LYS A 144 4.08 18.18 8.34
CA LYS A 144 3.94 19.27 7.38
C LYS A 144 5.06 19.19 6.37
N ILE A 145 4.75 19.29 5.08
CA ILE A 145 5.76 19.51 4.03
C ILE A 145 5.72 20.95 3.57
N ARG A 146 6.89 21.51 3.23
CA ARG A 146 7.04 22.86 2.69
C ARG A 146 8.20 22.92 1.71
N LYS A 147 7.99 23.59 0.58
CA LYS A 147 9.04 24.04 -0.35
C LYS A 147 9.00 25.56 -0.46
N TYR A 148 10.15 26.23 -0.38
CA TYR A 148 10.23 27.65 -0.71
C TYR A 148 10.41 27.82 -2.23
N SER A 149 9.89 28.92 -2.79
CA SER A 149 9.88 29.14 -4.24
C SER A 149 11.27 29.27 -4.85
N ASP A 150 12.23 29.75 -4.08
CA ASP A 150 13.64 29.98 -4.43
C ASP A 150 14.57 28.82 -4.01
N GLU A 151 14.02 27.77 -3.40
CA GLU A 151 14.79 26.61 -2.96
C GLU A 151 14.42 25.36 -3.78
N ASN A 152 15.43 24.51 -4.00
CA ASN A 152 15.25 23.19 -4.59
C ASN A 152 15.13 22.08 -3.53
N THR A 153 14.66 22.43 -2.33
CA THR A 153 14.52 21.47 -1.22
C THR A 153 13.10 21.45 -0.66
N VAL A 154 12.69 20.30 -0.16
CA VAL A 154 11.46 20.13 0.62
C VAL A 154 11.85 19.90 2.07
N THR A 155 11.22 20.64 2.97
CA THR A 155 11.30 20.41 4.41
C THR A 155 10.08 19.64 4.88
N LEU A 156 10.31 18.48 5.47
CA LEU A 156 9.33 17.66 6.19
C LEU A 156 9.48 17.93 7.70
N THR A 157 8.39 18.32 8.37
CA THR A 157 8.38 18.60 9.82
C THR A 157 7.31 17.75 10.49
N ALA A 158 7.72 16.80 11.33
CA ALA A 158 6.84 15.98 12.16
C ALA A 158 6.99 16.40 13.63
N ALA A 159 6.35 17.53 13.98
CA ALA A 159 6.45 18.14 15.30
C ALA A 159 6.08 17.22 16.48
N PRO A 160 5.04 16.34 16.40
CA PRO A 160 4.68 15.45 17.50
C PRO A 160 5.79 14.50 17.96
N ILE A 161 6.67 14.11 17.03
CA ILE A 161 7.82 13.23 17.29
C ILE A 161 9.16 13.99 17.32
N GLY A 162 9.11 15.33 17.32
CA GLY A 162 10.29 16.20 17.39
C GLY A 162 11.23 16.04 16.20
N LYS A 163 10.71 15.71 15.00
CA LYS A 163 11.53 15.47 13.80
C LYS A 163 11.37 16.55 12.74
N LYS A 164 12.48 16.82 12.06
CA LYS A 164 12.58 17.71 10.91
C LYS A 164 13.66 17.19 9.96
N ALA A 165 13.30 17.03 8.69
CA ALA A 165 14.18 16.57 7.64
C ALA A 165 14.08 17.46 6.39
N THR A 166 15.17 17.60 5.65
CA THR A 166 15.22 18.36 4.40
C THR A 166 15.75 17.47 3.27
N PHE A 167 15.04 17.45 2.15
CA PHE A 167 15.29 16.56 1.01
C PHE A 167 15.53 17.38 -0.27
N GLN A 168 16.41 16.91 -1.16
CA GLN A 168 16.63 17.56 -2.47
C GLN A 168 15.54 17.13 -3.44
N LEU A 169 15.12 18.06 -4.28
CA LEU A 169 14.26 17.78 -5.44
C LEU A 169 15.11 17.55 -6.69
N ASN A 170 14.64 16.66 -7.56
CA ASN A 170 15.29 16.37 -8.84
C ASN A 170 15.00 17.42 -9.91
N ASN A 171 13.97 18.23 -9.69
CA ASN A 171 13.40 19.17 -10.64
C ASN A 171 12.72 20.30 -9.88
N ASP A 172 12.40 21.39 -10.57
CA ASP A 172 11.68 22.54 -10.02
C ASP A 172 10.19 22.25 -9.79
N GLN A 173 9.86 21.06 -9.27
CA GLN A 173 8.51 20.69 -8.90
C GLN A 173 7.98 21.66 -7.85
N ASN A 174 6.80 22.22 -8.11
CA ASN A 174 6.09 23.02 -7.13
C ASN A 174 5.34 22.09 -6.17
N ILE A 175 5.74 22.09 -4.90
CA ILE A 175 5.13 21.29 -3.85
C ILE A 175 4.46 22.26 -2.89
N PRO A 176 3.12 22.30 -2.82
CA PRO A 176 2.42 23.21 -1.93
C PRO A 176 2.76 22.88 -0.47
N GLU A 177 2.75 23.92 0.35
CA GLU A 177 2.81 23.73 1.79
C GLU A 177 1.52 23.05 2.26
N THR A 178 1.62 21.86 2.86
CA THR A 178 0.43 21.10 3.27
C THR A 178 0.73 20.22 4.48
N TRP A 179 -0.34 19.88 5.21
CA TRP A 179 -0.33 18.93 6.32
C TRP A 179 -0.76 17.56 5.84
N GLY A 180 -0.34 16.52 6.56
CA GLY A 180 -0.61 15.15 6.15
C GLY A 180 -0.12 14.12 7.15
N GLU A 181 -0.41 12.87 6.83
CA GLU A 181 0.09 11.72 7.55
C GLU A 181 1.49 11.36 7.03
N LEU A 182 2.44 11.19 7.95
CA LEU A 182 3.78 10.71 7.67
C LEU A 182 3.91 9.29 8.18
N ILE A 183 4.25 8.37 7.29
CA ILE A 183 4.57 6.98 7.58
C ILE A 183 6.07 6.80 7.34
N PHE A 184 6.80 6.20 8.27
CA PHE A 184 8.26 6.05 8.19
C PHE A 184 8.72 4.72 8.77
N LYS A 185 9.82 4.15 8.25
CA LYS A 185 10.35 2.87 8.77
C LYS A 185 11.13 3.04 10.07
N HIS A 186 12.10 3.95 10.08
CA HIS A 186 12.89 4.24 11.26
C HIS A 186 12.88 5.73 11.60
N ILE A 187 12.55 6.05 12.86
CA ILE A 187 12.53 7.43 13.35
C ILE A 187 13.91 8.12 13.23
N SER A 188 14.99 7.34 13.19
CA SER A 188 16.36 7.81 12.95
C SER A 188 16.54 8.41 11.55
N ASP A 189 15.75 7.96 10.58
CA ASP A 189 15.89 8.39 9.19
C ASP A 189 15.32 9.80 8.99
N LEU A 190 14.44 10.22 9.89
CA LEU A 190 13.87 11.56 10.00
C LEU A 190 14.78 12.57 10.74
N ASN A 191 15.99 12.16 11.14
CA ASN A 191 16.98 13.06 11.73
C ASN A 191 17.97 13.54 10.67
N THR A 192 18.00 14.85 10.41
CA THR A 192 19.10 15.50 9.69
C THR A 192 19.65 16.69 10.46
N PRO A 193 20.69 16.50 11.30
CA PRO A 193 21.51 17.61 11.73
C PRO A 193 22.30 18.13 10.52
N GLY A 194 21.85 19.24 9.93
CA GLY A 194 22.67 20.06 9.02
C GLY A 194 22.97 19.53 7.62
N GLY A 195 22.18 18.60 7.06
CA GLY A 195 22.43 18.10 5.70
C GLY A 195 21.18 17.60 4.99
N THR A 196 21.11 17.87 3.68
CA THR A 196 20.04 17.39 2.82
C THR A 196 20.14 15.87 2.68
N LYS A 197 19.11 15.14 3.10
CA LYS A 197 19.05 13.69 2.88
C LYS A 197 18.20 13.42 1.67
N GLY A 198 18.86 12.96 0.62
CA GLY A 198 18.22 12.18 -0.43
C GLY A 198 17.16 12.90 -1.25
N PHE A 199 16.21 12.11 -1.76
CA PHE A 199 15.45 12.42 -2.97
C PHE A 199 13.96 12.35 -2.68
N VAL A 200 13.21 13.24 -3.33
CA VAL A 200 11.74 13.26 -3.26
C VAL A 200 11.18 12.80 -4.60
N ASP A 201 10.19 11.93 -4.54
CA ASP A 201 9.29 11.64 -5.66
C ASP A 201 7.88 12.06 -5.27
N PHE A 202 7.25 12.88 -6.11
CA PHE A 202 5.97 13.52 -5.83
C PHE A 202 4.92 13.02 -6.82
N THR A 203 3.83 12.48 -6.28
CA THR A 203 2.60 12.17 -7.03
C THR A 203 1.42 12.90 -6.37
N PRO A 204 0.27 13.06 -7.05
CA PRO A 204 -0.88 13.78 -6.49
C PRO A 204 -1.41 13.20 -5.17
N ASP A 205 -1.23 11.91 -4.94
CA ASP A 205 -1.72 11.16 -3.79
C ASP A 205 -0.70 11.03 -2.64
N ARG A 206 0.61 11.15 -2.93
CA ARG A 206 1.67 10.93 -1.93
C ARG A 206 2.99 11.58 -2.29
N VAL A 207 3.86 11.70 -1.28
CA VAL A 207 5.25 12.13 -1.42
C VAL A 207 6.15 11.04 -0.84
N LEU A 208 7.02 10.48 -1.68
CA LEU A 208 7.98 9.45 -1.29
C LEU A 208 9.35 10.08 -1.04
N PHE A 209 9.94 9.73 0.10
CA PHE A 209 11.26 10.20 0.49
C PHE A 209 12.26 9.05 0.43
N TYR A 210 13.38 9.24 -0.24
CA TYR A 210 14.46 8.24 -0.36
C TYR A 210 15.74 8.77 0.26
N PRO A 211 16.63 7.92 0.78
CA PRO A 211 17.93 8.34 1.27
C PRO A 211 18.92 8.68 0.12
N LYS A 212 18.72 8.13 -1.08
CA LYS A 212 19.50 8.41 -2.31
C LYS A 212 18.68 8.13 -3.58
N GLN A 213 19.14 8.61 -4.75
CA GLN A 213 18.42 8.44 -6.02
C GLN A 213 18.35 6.96 -6.37
N MET A 214 17.20 6.53 -6.90
CA MET A 214 16.96 5.13 -7.25
C MET A 214 17.18 4.16 -6.07
N ASN A 215 16.99 4.62 -4.82
CA ASN A 215 17.01 3.71 -3.70
C ASN A 215 15.70 2.89 -3.69
N PRO A 216 15.78 1.56 -3.67
CA PRO A 216 14.63 0.67 -3.52
C PRO A 216 13.89 0.83 -2.19
N GLU A 217 14.57 1.30 -1.15
CA GLU A 217 14.02 1.53 0.17
C GLU A 217 13.72 3.01 0.36
N PHE A 218 12.43 3.32 0.56
CA PHE A 218 12.02 4.65 1.01
C PHE A 218 12.33 4.83 2.50
N THR A 219 12.65 6.06 2.85
CA THR A 219 12.76 6.57 4.22
C THR A 219 11.37 6.78 4.82
N ALA A 220 10.50 7.46 4.06
CA ALA A 220 9.15 7.81 4.52
C ALA A 220 8.19 8.05 3.35
N ILE A 221 6.91 7.97 3.65
CA ILE A 221 5.78 8.32 2.80
C ILE A 221 5.00 9.41 3.49
N PHE A 222 4.64 10.47 2.77
CA PHE A 222 3.73 11.50 3.25
C PHE A 222 2.47 11.54 2.40
N ILE A 223 1.31 11.47 3.04
CA ILE A 223 -0.01 11.50 2.41
C ILE A 223 -0.67 12.83 2.77
N PRO A 224 -0.82 13.78 1.81
CA PRO A 224 -1.43 15.08 2.08
C PRO A 224 -2.88 14.96 2.55
N SER A 225 -3.27 15.72 3.58
CA SER A 225 -4.66 15.79 4.06
C SER A 225 -5.61 16.45 3.04
N GLU A 226 -5.09 17.33 2.19
CA GLU A 226 -5.86 18.03 1.15
C GLU A 226 -5.90 17.29 -0.20
N ALA A 227 -5.30 16.10 -0.31
CA ALA A 227 -5.52 15.21 -1.47
C ALA A 227 -6.95 14.61 -1.50
N ILE A 228 -7.81 14.97 -0.53
CA ILE A 228 -9.25 14.75 -0.58
C ILE A 228 -9.97 16.00 -1.12
N GLU A 229 -9.50 16.58 -2.23
CA GLU A 229 -10.45 17.24 -3.11
C GLU A 229 -11.37 16.12 -3.63
N LYS A 230 -12.64 16.17 -3.20
CA LYS A 230 -13.77 15.29 -3.58
C LYS A 230 -13.37 14.13 -4.49
N PRO A 231 -13.52 12.85 -4.08
CA PRO A 231 -13.39 11.76 -5.03
C PRO A 231 -14.29 12.10 -6.21
N ALA A 232 -13.71 12.25 -7.41
CA ALA A 232 -14.47 12.26 -8.63
C ALA A 232 -15.18 10.91 -8.70
N ALA A 233 -16.39 10.86 -8.14
CA ALA A 233 -17.25 9.70 -8.03
C ALA A 233 -16.53 8.37 -7.69
N LEU A 234 -16.19 8.18 -6.42
CA LEU A 234 -16.32 6.86 -5.79
C LEU A 234 -17.58 6.90 -4.93
N GLY A 235 -18.59 6.13 -5.35
CA GLY A 235 -19.96 5.99 -4.85
C GLY A 235 -20.36 6.80 -3.62
N THR A 236 -21.24 7.79 -3.82
CA THR A 236 -21.97 8.48 -2.75
C THR A 236 -22.68 7.49 -1.82
N ALA A 237 -22.19 7.36 -0.58
CA ALA A 237 -23.04 7.04 0.56
C ALA A 237 -23.42 8.38 1.22
N SER A 238 -24.62 8.85 0.95
CA SER A 238 -25.22 9.93 1.72
C SER A 238 -25.50 9.43 3.13
N VAL A 239 -24.73 9.89 4.11
CA VAL A 239 -25.11 9.78 5.52
C VAL A 239 -25.99 10.99 5.82
N GLU A 240 -27.31 10.78 5.89
CA GLU A 240 -28.21 11.72 6.54
C GLU A 240 -27.89 11.73 8.03
N THR A 241 -27.21 12.77 8.52
CA THR A 241 -27.16 13.06 9.95
C THR A 241 -28.52 13.63 10.37
N GLN A 242 -29.31 12.84 11.08
CA GLN A 242 -30.41 13.38 11.89
C GLN A 242 -29.82 14.11 13.09
N THR A 243 -29.98 15.42 13.12
CA THR A 243 -29.71 16.25 14.29
C THR A 243 -30.81 15.98 15.32
N VAL A 244 -30.46 15.38 16.47
CA VAL A 244 -31.35 15.33 17.64
C VAL A 244 -31.16 16.64 18.40
N GLU A 245 -32.14 17.53 18.33
CA GLU A 245 -32.20 18.69 19.23
C GLU A 245 -32.72 18.24 20.60
N TRP A 246 -31.89 18.40 21.62
CA TRP A 246 -32.34 18.32 23.02
C TRP A 246 -32.93 19.67 23.41
N SER A 247 -34.23 19.71 23.67
CA SER A 247 -34.86 20.86 24.32
C SER A 247 -34.62 20.80 25.84
N ASN A 248 -34.13 21.92 26.38
CA ASN A 248 -34.01 22.11 27.82
C ASN A 248 -35.41 22.08 28.47
N ILE A 249 -35.59 21.25 29.49
CA ILE A 249 -36.63 21.39 30.51
C ILE A 249 -35.95 21.69 31.83
#